data_AF-A0A916HH53-F1
#
_entry.id   AF-A0A916HH53-F1
#
_cell.length_a   1.000
_cell.length_b   1.000
_cell.length_c   1.000
_cell.angle_alpha   90.00
_cell.angle_beta   90.00
_cell.angle_gamma   90.00
#
_symmetry.space_group_name_H-M   'P 1'
#
loop_
_entity.id
_entity.type
_entity.pdbx_description
1 polymer ?
#
loop_
_entity_poly.entity_id
_entity_poly.type
_entity_poly.pdbx_seq_one_letter_code
_entity_poly.pdbx_strand_id
1 'polypeptide(L)' 'MKITALLLLTLSLTACNMLGDKKTADARQWNKVSCIGFANWDVCHEKARRLCGKDYDVRNMQESLITQNRSMEIACKQ' A
#
# COMPACT_ATOMS: atom_id res chain seq x y z
N MET A 1 -8.14 -14.87 45.86
CA MET A 1 -7.25 -13.82 45.32
C MET A 1 -6.61 -14.26 44.00
N LYS A 2 -7.38 -14.74 43.01
CA LYS A 2 -6.86 -15.17 41.69
C LYS A 2 -7.50 -14.44 40.50
N ILE A 3 -8.63 -13.76 40.73
CA ILE A 3 -9.43 -13.13 39.67
C ILE A 3 -9.03 -11.66 39.46
N THR A 4 -8.47 -10.99 40.47
CA THR A 4 -8.06 -9.58 40.40
C THR A 4 -6.83 -9.34 39.54
N ALA A 5 -5.94 -10.34 39.39
CA ALA A 5 -4.76 -10.23 38.53
C ALA A 5 -5.09 -10.29 37.02
N LEU A 6 -6.18 -10.97 36.65
CA LEU A 6 -6.58 -11.14 35.25
C LEU A 6 -7.19 -9.86 34.65
N LEU A 7 -7.86 -9.05 35.49
CA LEU A 7 -8.50 -7.79 35.10
C LEU A 7 -7.49 -6.67 34.81
N LEU A 8 -6.31 -6.67 35.42
CA LEU A 8 -5.27 -5.68 35.14
C LEU A 8 -4.55 -5.95 33.81
N LEU A 9 -4.51 -7.20 33.34
CA LEU A 9 -3.81 -7.57 32.11
C LEU A 9 -4.59 -7.20 30.85
N THR A 10 -5.91 -7.09 30.91
CA THR A 10 -6.75 -6.76 29.74
C THR A 10 -6.83 -5.27 29.44
N LEU A 11 -6.53 -4.41 30.42
CA LEU A 11 -6.52 -2.94 30.26
C LEU A 11 -5.29 -2.42 29.51
N SER A 12 -4.20 -3.18 29.44
CA SER A 12 -2.99 -2.76 28.71
C SER A 12 -3.04 -3.07 27.20
N LEU A 13 -3.98 -3.91 26.73
CA LEU A 13 -4.10 -4.22 25.30
C LEU A 13 -4.89 -3.17 24.49
N THR A 14 -5.64 -2.28 25.13
CA THR A 14 -6.45 -1.28 24.42
C THR A 14 -5.62 -0.08 23.93
N ALA A 15 -4.40 0.10 24.43
CA ALA A 15 -3.54 1.24 24.07
C ALA A 15 -2.80 1.08 22.72
N CYS A 16 -2.71 -0.12 22.15
CA CYS A 16 -2.03 -0.32 20.86
C CYS A 16 -2.85 0.11 19.63
N ASN A 17 -4.13 0.42 19.77
CA ASN A 17 -4.99 0.82 18.63
C ASN A 17 -5.16 2.34 18.47
N MET A 18 -4.60 3.17 19.37
CA MET A 18 -4.80 4.63 19.33
C MET A 18 -3.71 5.42 18.58
N LEU A 19 -2.67 4.74 18.06
CA LEU A 19 -1.65 5.33 17.19
C LEU A 19 -1.88 5.00 15.71
N GLY A 20 -3.10 4.59 15.35
CA GLY A 20 -3.54 4.55 13.96
C GLY A 20 -3.66 5.98 13.45
N ASP A 21 -2.53 6.51 12.97
CA ASP A 21 -2.36 7.74 12.24
C ASP A 21 -3.68 8.19 11.60
N LYS A 22 -4.06 9.46 11.85
CA LYS A 22 -4.93 10.18 10.93
C LYS A 22 -4.20 10.15 9.59
N LYS A 23 -4.41 9.08 8.80
CA LYS A 23 -4.11 9.05 7.38
C LYS A 23 -4.93 10.19 6.84
N THR A 24 -4.30 11.36 6.68
CA THR A 24 -4.74 12.38 5.75
C THR A 24 -5.12 11.63 4.50
N ALA A 25 -6.44 11.48 4.28
CA ALA A 25 -6.95 10.65 3.22
C ALA A 25 -6.35 11.19 1.94
N ASP A 26 -5.46 10.42 1.36
CA ASP A 26 -4.74 10.80 0.17
C ASP A 26 -5.77 11.01 -0.94
N ALA A 27 -6.09 12.28 -1.22
CA ALA A 27 -7.14 12.67 -2.16
C ALA A 27 -6.74 12.45 -3.62
N ARG A 28 -5.52 11.98 -3.89
CA ARG A 28 -5.06 11.67 -5.24
C ARG A 28 -5.84 10.48 -5.81
N GLN A 29 -6.15 10.53 -7.10
CA GLN A 29 -6.76 9.41 -7.80
C GLN A 29 -5.69 8.36 -8.13
N TRP A 30 -5.69 7.27 -7.38
CA TRP A 30 -4.76 6.16 -7.56
C TRP A 30 -5.29 5.15 -8.57
N ASN A 31 -4.49 4.83 -9.58
CA ASN A 31 -4.79 3.87 -10.63
C ASN A 31 -3.83 2.67 -10.54
N LYS A 32 -4.37 1.46 -10.61
CA LYS A 32 -3.54 0.23 -10.60
C LYS A 32 -3.01 -0.07 -12.00
N VAL A 33 -1.69 -0.25 -12.10
CA VAL A 33 -0.98 -0.69 -13.31
C VAL A 33 -0.45 -2.10 -13.08
N SER A 34 -0.70 -2.99 -14.05
CA SER A 34 -0.18 -4.37 -14.02
C SER A 34 0.65 -4.65 -15.27
N CYS A 35 1.75 -5.37 -15.05
CA CYS A 35 2.81 -5.68 -16.00
C CYS A 35 3.04 -7.19 -15.88
N ILE A 36 2.43 -7.92 -16.81
CA ILE A 36 2.39 -9.39 -16.85
C ILE A 36 3.55 -9.91 -17.72
N GLY A 37 4.05 -11.08 -17.37
CA GLY A 37 5.20 -11.74 -17.98
C GLY A 37 6.47 -11.42 -17.20
N PHE A 38 7.62 -11.96 -17.61
CA PHE A 38 8.94 -11.61 -17.07
C PHE A 38 9.34 -10.13 -17.28
N ALA A 39 8.37 -9.24 -17.49
CA ALA A 39 8.50 -7.81 -17.66
C ALA A 39 9.09 -7.16 -16.41
N ASN A 40 10.24 -6.52 -16.56
CA ASN A 40 10.85 -5.71 -15.51
C ASN A 40 9.95 -4.53 -15.10
N TRP A 41 10.24 -3.94 -13.94
CA TRP A 41 9.54 -2.74 -13.46
C TRP A 41 9.53 -1.60 -14.48
N ASP A 42 10.51 -1.55 -15.39
CA ASP A 42 10.55 -0.60 -16.51
C ASP A 42 9.27 -0.61 -17.36
N VAL A 43 8.70 -1.79 -17.62
CA VAL A 43 7.46 -1.91 -18.40
C VAL A 43 6.27 -1.35 -17.63
N CYS A 44 6.27 -1.52 -16.30
CA CYS A 44 5.27 -0.90 -15.43
C CYS A 44 5.38 0.62 -15.48
N HIS A 45 6.60 1.14 -15.37
CA HIS A 45 6.89 2.58 -15.43
C HIS A 45 6.59 3.18 -16.80
N GLU A 46 6.81 2.45 -17.89
CA GLU A 46 6.42 2.88 -19.23
C GLU A 46 4.89 2.99 -19.35
N LYS A 47 4.15 1.98 -18.89
CA LYS A 47 2.67 2.04 -18.85
C LYS A 47 2.17 3.21 -18.00
N ALA A 48 2.80 3.45 -16.85
CA ALA A 48 2.49 4.59 -16.00
C ALA A 48 2.75 5.93 -16.69
N ARG A 49 3.88 6.06 -17.41
CA ARG A 49 4.18 7.27 -18.19
C ARG A 49 3.18 7.50 -19.33
N ARG A 50 2.68 6.44 -19.96
CA ARG A 50 1.62 6.56 -20.97
C ARG A 50 0.29 7.04 -20.37
N LEU A 51 0.04 6.76 -19.09
CA LEU A 51 -1.18 7.17 -18.38
C LEU A 51 -1.08 8.58 -17.78
N CYS A 52 0.06 8.94 -17.17
CA CYS A 52 0.24 10.17 -16.41
C CYS A 52 1.21 11.18 -17.03
N GLY A 53 1.88 10.85 -18.14
CA GLY A 53 2.95 11.68 -18.69
C GLY A 53 4.29 11.47 -17.97
N LYS A 54 5.04 12.55 -17.71
CA LYS A 54 6.39 12.44 -17.13
C LYS A 54 6.38 12.18 -15.63
N ASP A 55 5.40 12.72 -14.91
CA ASP A 55 5.42 12.79 -13.46
C ASP A 55 4.21 12.10 -12.81
N TYR A 56 4.51 11.16 -11.91
CA TYR A 56 3.53 10.42 -11.14
C TYR A 56 4.14 9.96 -9.82
N ASP A 57 3.30 9.77 -8.81
CA ASP A 57 3.69 9.09 -7.58
C ASP A 57 3.41 7.58 -7.71
N VAL A 58 4.20 6.77 -7.00
CA VAL A 58 4.09 5.31 -7.01
C VAL A 58 3.90 4.81 -5.58
N ARG A 59 3.01 3.83 -5.40
CA ARG A 59 2.85 3.08 -4.15
C ARG A 59 2.43 1.64 -4.42
N ASN A 60 2.35 0.83 -3.36
CA ASN A 60 1.81 -0.54 -3.38
C ASN A 60 2.43 -1.40 -4.49
N MET A 61 3.76 -1.34 -4.65
CA MET A 61 4.49 -2.20 -5.58
C MET A 61 4.41 -3.65 -5.10
N GLN A 62 3.83 -4.51 -5.92
CA GLN A 62 3.64 -5.93 -5.65
C GLN A 62 4.24 -6.76 -6.77
N GLU A 63 4.97 -7.80 -6.39
CA GLU A 63 5.55 -8.77 -7.31
C GLU A 63 5.08 -10.17 -6.94
N SER A 64 4.61 -10.91 -7.93
CA SER A 64 4.21 -12.30 -7.82
C SER A 64 5.05 -13.14 -8.77
N LEU A 65 5.90 -14.00 -8.21
CA LEU A 65 6.70 -14.96 -8.97
C LEU A 65 5.85 -16.12 -9.51
N ILE A 66 4.74 -16.45 -8.82
CA ILE A 66 3.82 -17.53 -9.22
C ILE A 66 3.08 -17.16 -10.51
N THR A 67 2.54 -15.95 -10.55
CA THR A 67 1.78 -15.46 -11.72
C THR A 67 2.66 -14.67 -12.69
N GLN A 68 3.96 -14.55 -12.40
CA GLN A 68 4.93 -13.74 -13.16
C GLN A 68 4.35 -12.36 -13.48
N ASN A 69 3.89 -11.68 -12.44
CA ASN A 69 3.18 -10.43 -12.58
C ASN A 69 3.71 -9.41 -11.57
N ARG A 70 3.91 -8.19 -12.06
CA ARG A 70 4.20 -7.02 -11.24
C ARG A 70 3.01 -6.06 -11.32
N SER A 71 2.68 -5.43 -10.20
CA SER A 71 1.68 -4.37 -10.19
C SER A 71 2.07 -3.25 -9.27
N MET A 72 1.63 -2.04 -9.58
CA MET A 72 1.85 -0.85 -8.78
C MET A 72 0.65 0.07 -8.88
N GLU A 73 0.45 0.90 -7.87
CA GLU A 73 -0.53 1.99 -7.92
C GLU A 73 0.18 3.30 -8.25
N ILE A 74 -0.41 4.06 -9.16
CA ILE A 74 0.11 5.37 -9.57
C ILE A 74 -0.92 6.47 -9.35
N ALA A 75 -0.45 7.66 -8.98
CA ALA A 75 -1.24 8.87 -9.00
C ALA A 75 -0.55 9.88 -9.92
N CYS A 76 -1.26 10.39 -10.92
CA CYS A 76 -0.70 11.41 -11.80
C CYS A 76 -0.51 12.71 -11.04
N LYS A 77 0.63 13.39 -11.26
CA LYS A 77 0.83 14.75 -10.75
C LYS A 77 0.14 15.73 -11.70
N GLN A 78 -0.58 16.70 -11.14
CA GLN A 78 -1.16 17.81 -11.91
C GLN A 78 -0.10 18.83 -12.28
#